data_AF-A0A7L7L5N2-F1
#
_entry.id   AF-A0A7L7L5N2-F1
#
_cell.length_a   1.000
_cell.length_b   1.000
_cell.length_c   1.000
_cell.angle_alpha   90.00
_cell.angle_beta   90.00
_cell.angle_gamma   90.00
#
_symmetry.space_group_name_H-M   'P 1'
#
loop_
_entity.id
_entity.type
_entity.pdbx_description
1 polymer ?
#
loop_
_entity_poly.entity_id
_entity_poly.type
_entity_poly.pdbx_seq_one_letter_code
_entity_poly.pdbx_strand_id
1 'polypeptide(L)'
;MTSIHRYILQPGSKKHWCPDCGRKTFVLYLDIITSEPLPAQYGRCDREEKCGYYLNPYSNGYAKMISQQERGDFTNLWQPIKGINKCKPATNPAPSYIPYQMVKQSQTRYHQNNFVKWLTDVFGSEIIKPVIEQYQIGTSKYLFSSKDFPGYKSDPGATIFWQIDVHGKVRTGKIMLYDPTSGRRMKEPFNHITWAHKAMKLPEFELKQCYFGTHLLKDNIKSVALVESEKTAIIASLYLPEFIWLAVGSLSNLNADKCQILAGRKVCLFPDLNVFNNWDSKAKELSKLIPGTQFIVSDLLEVYASEVERQQSMDIADYLIKYDLGKFRDLPNEPTPTIINLEDQSPPEQLSSVEYLEKNANYASTQENYCTSSNKIPLKELDIDWNIIELESYFSGIQLTNQSVKLNQATTIVNVSLFLSGHLATVKANEGKRAFLPYLNRLQSLKQVLTSNRE
;
A
#
# COMPACT_ATOMS: atom_id res chain seq x y z
N MET A 1 23.95 33.39 21.46
CA MET A 1 25.11 33.44 20.54
C MET A 1 25.37 32.04 20.05
N THR A 2 24.97 31.72 18.83
CA THR A 2 25.26 30.42 18.20
C THR A 2 26.76 30.34 17.90
N SER A 3 27.43 29.32 18.42
CA SER A 3 28.83 29.02 18.08
C SER A 3 28.92 28.73 16.59
N ILE A 4 29.43 29.69 15.80
CA ILE A 4 29.67 29.49 14.36
C ILE A 4 30.90 28.61 14.22
N HIS A 5 30.70 27.35 13.81
CA HIS A 5 31.78 26.42 13.51
C HIS A 5 32.43 26.78 12.17
N ARG A 6 33.76 27.03 12.15
CA ARG A 6 34.57 27.35 10.96
C ARG A 6 34.42 26.34 9.82
N TYR A 7 34.51 25.05 10.12
CA TYR A 7 34.34 23.97 9.16
C TYR A 7 32.90 23.45 9.17
N ILE A 8 32.23 23.51 8.02
CA ILE A 8 30.86 23.03 7.82
C ILE A 8 30.80 22.00 6.69
N LEU A 9 29.82 21.10 6.70
CA LEU A 9 29.60 20.22 5.55
C LEU A 9 29.15 21.05 4.35
N GLN A 10 29.68 20.72 3.16
CA GLN A 10 29.35 21.39 1.91
C GLN A 10 27.82 21.40 1.71
N PRO A 11 27.19 22.58 1.65
CA PRO A 11 25.76 22.68 1.37
C PRO A 11 25.50 22.35 -0.11
N GLY A 12 24.36 21.72 -0.37
CA GLY A 12 23.90 21.36 -1.72
C GLY A 12 24.00 19.88 -2.05
N SER A 13 23.72 19.55 -3.31
CA SER A 13 23.59 18.16 -3.82
C SER A 13 24.89 17.57 -4.37
N LYS A 14 26.01 18.32 -4.35
CA LYS A 14 27.29 17.85 -4.89
C LYS A 14 27.85 16.71 -4.03
N LYS A 15 27.97 15.52 -4.63
CA LYS A 15 28.53 14.33 -3.99
C LYS A 15 29.86 13.93 -4.61
N HIS A 16 30.77 13.50 -3.76
CA HIS A 16 32.11 13.05 -4.07
C HIS A 16 32.23 11.54 -3.85
N TRP A 17 33.37 10.98 -4.23
CA TRP A 17 33.68 9.57 -4.01
C TRP A 17 34.07 9.35 -2.54
N CYS A 18 33.36 8.44 -1.87
CA CYS A 18 33.66 8.08 -0.50
C CYS A 18 35.00 7.31 -0.44
N PRO A 19 35.96 7.71 0.42
CA PRO A 19 37.24 7.02 0.54
C PRO A 19 37.13 5.59 1.10
N ASP A 20 36.01 5.26 1.73
CA ASP A 20 35.76 3.93 2.31
C ASP A 20 34.96 3.03 1.36
N CYS A 21 33.76 3.43 0.96
CA CYS A 21 32.91 2.57 0.13
C CYS A 21 33.05 2.77 -1.38
N GLY A 22 33.87 3.73 -1.84
CA GLY A 22 34.12 4.01 -3.25
C GLY A 22 32.86 4.39 -4.05
N ARG A 23 31.81 4.92 -3.41
CA ARG A 23 30.57 5.38 -4.10
C ARG A 23 30.46 6.90 -4.08
N LYS A 24 29.80 7.46 -5.08
CA LYS A 24 29.58 8.91 -5.24
C LYS A 24 28.45 9.43 -4.31
N THR A 25 28.64 9.29 -3.00
CA THR A 25 27.65 9.64 -1.95
C THR A 25 28.28 10.43 -0.80
N PHE A 26 29.47 11.00 -1.01
CA PHE A 26 30.28 11.63 0.03
C PHE A 26 30.15 13.15 0.01
N VAL A 27 30.02 13.77 1.19
CA VAL A 27 29.93 15.23 1.38
C VAL A 27 31.18 15.70 2.10
N LEU A 28 31.92 16.62 1.47
CA LEU A 28 33.16 17.19 2.02
C LEU A 28 32.87 18.28 3.05
N TYR A 29 33.82 18.51 3.96
CA TYR A 29 33.86 19.74 4.74
C TYR A 29 34.40 20.91 3.92
N LEU A 30 33.84 22.10 4.14
CA LEU A 30 34.33 23.39 3.65
C LEU A 30 34.82 24.22 4.83
N ASP A 31 35.88 24.98 4.63
CA ASP A 31 36.25 26.08 5.52
C ASP A 31 35.44 27.33 5.14
N ILE A 32 34.64 27.86 6.06
CA ILE A 32 33.84 29.07 5.79
C ILE A 32 34.70 30.33 5.64
N ILE A 33 35.95 30.33 6.13
CA ILE A 33 36.84 31.49 6.04
C ILE A 33 37.49 31.54 4.66
N THR A 34 37.99 30.41 4.15
CA THR A 34 38.65 30.36 2.84
C THR A 34 37.71 29.99 1.69
N SER A 35 36.50 29.50 2.00
CA SER A 35 35.55 28.91 1.03
C SER A 35 36.10 27.71 0.25
N GLU A 36 37.18 27.09 0.73
CA GLU A 36 37.82 25.94 0.10
C GLU A 36 37.42 24.62 0.76
N PRO A 37 37.36 23.51 -0.01
CA PRO A 37 37.15 22.19 0.55
C PRO A 37 38.37 21.73 1.36
N LEU A 38 38.09 21.06 2.48
CA LEU A 38 39.11 20.37 3.26
C LEU A 38 39.68 19.17 2.50
N PRO A 39 40.83 18.61 2.96
CA PRO A 39 41.39 17.40 2.37
C PRO A 39 40.35 16.29 2.22
N ALA A 40 40.42 15.52 1.12
CA ALA A 40 39.37 14.60 0.65
C ALA A 40 38.95 13.51 1.67
N GLN A 41 39.71 13.29 2.72
CA GLN A 41 39.35 12.41 3.83
C GLN A 41 38.28 12.99 4.77
N TYR A 42 38.16 14.32 4.88
CA TYR A 42 37.24 14.99 5.81
C TYR A 42 35.86 15.17 5.19
N GLY A 43 34.89 14.43 5.72
CA GLY A 43 33.52 14.48 5.23
C GLY A 43 32.63 13.39 5.82
N ARG A 44 31.40 13.29 5.31
CA ARG A 44 30.40 12.30 5.72
C ARG A 44 29.87 11.56 4.49
N CYS A 45 29.72 10.25 4.59
CA CYS A 45 29.01 9.46 3.58
C CYS A 45 27.52 9.41 3.94
N ASP A 46 26.64 9.74 2.99
CA ASP A 46 25.18 9.71 3.19
C ASP A 46 24.62 8.29 3.42
N ARG A 47 25.40 7.26 3.06
CA ARG A 47 25.05 5.86 3.31
C ARG A 47 25.38 5.48 4.75
N GLU A 48 24.74 6.13 5.71
CA GLU A 48 25.04 6.01 7.15
C GLU A 48 24.90 4.58 7.66
N GLU A 49 23.83 3.89 7.26
CA GLU A 49 23.58 2.51 7.70
C GLU A 49 24.51 1.49 7.03
N LYS A 50 24.94 1.74 5.78
CA LYS A 50 25.71 0.77 4.98
C LYS A 50 27.21 0.98 4.99
N CYS A 51 27.66 2.22 5.16
CA CYS A 51 29.07 2.62 5.16
C CYS A 51 29.40 3.37 6.44
N GLY A 52 28.59 4.36 6.81
CA GLY A 52 28.76 5.10 8.07
C GLY A 52 30.06 5.90 8.15
N TYR A 53 30.79 6.07 7.05
CA TYR A 53 32.04 6.83 7.04
C TYR A 53 31.79 8.29 7.43
N TYR A 54 32.47 8.74 8.46
CA TYR A 54 32.41 10.12 8.93
C TYR A 54 33.74 10.52 9.58
N LEU A 55 34.38 11.56 9.04
CA LEU A 55 35.60 12.14 9.60
C LEU A 55 35.42 13.65 9.78
N ASN A 56 35.34 14.08 11.03
CA ASN A 56 35.11 15.47 11.42
C ASN A 56 36.45 16.19 11.73
N PRO A 57 36.73 17.37 11.15
CA PRO A 57 37.97 18.13 11.38
C PRO A 57 38.19 18.58 12.84
N TYR A 58 37.13 18.64 13.65
CA TYR A 58 37.23 18.93 15.09
C TYR A 58 37.55 17.69 15.93
N SER A 59 37.36 16.49 15.40
CA SER A 59 37.49 15.24 16.15
C SER A 59 38.94 14.77 16.30
N ASN A 60 39.83 15.14 15.37
CA ASN A 60 41.19 14.63 15.32
C ASN A 60 42.28 15.71 15.43
N GLY A 61 41.93 16.89 15.95
CA GLY A 61 42.88 17.97 16.18
C GLY A 61 43.26 18.80 14.95
N TYR A 62 42.75 18.49 13.75
CA TYR A 62 42.99 19.28 12.53
C TYR A 62 42.60 20.76 12.72
N ALA A 63 41.41 21.02 13.26
CA ALA A 63 40.96 22.40 13.53
C ALA A 63 41.84 23.14 14.54
N LYS A 64 42.40 22.44 15.53
CA LYS A 64 43.32 23.02 16.52
C LYS A 64 44.67 23.36 15.89
N MET A 65 45.19 22.47 15.05
CA MET A 65 46.44 22.65 14.31
C MET A 65 46.40 23.90 13.42
N ILE A 66 45.36 24.04 12.58
CA ILE A 66 45.21 25.22 11.72
C ILE A 66 45.11 26.50 12.55
N SER A 67 44.33 26.48 13.64
CA SER A 67 44.23 27.64 14.54
C SER A 67 45.54 27.99 15.25
N GLN A 68 46.44 27.04 15.49
CA GLN A 68 47.75 27.27 16.10
C GLN A 68 48.76 27.80 15.08
N GLN A 69 48.75 27.25 13.86
CA GLN A 69 49.55 27.74 12.74
C GLN A 69 49.23 29.21 12.40
N GLU A 70 47.96 29.59 12.37
CA GLU A 70 47.53 30.98 12.14
C GLU A 70 47.97 31.95 13.25
N ARG A 71 48.28 31.44 14.46
CA ARG A 71 48.80 32.24 15.59
C ARG A 71 50.32 32.31 15.64
N GLY A 72 51.02 31.68 14.69
CA GLY A 72 52.49 31.66 14.64
C GLY A 72 53.15 30.66 15.59
N ASP A 73 52.38 29.82 16.28
CA ASP A 73 52.89 28.78 17.18
C ASP A 73 53.17 27.49 16.39
N PHE A 74 54.43 27.28 16.00
CA PHE A 74 54.86 26.02 15.38
C PHE A 74 55.05 24.93 16.43
N THR A 75 54.05 24.07 16.59
CA THR A 75 54.23 22.77 17.27
C THR A 75 53.82 21.63 16.33
N ASN A 76 54.79 20.76 16.00
CA ASN A 76 54.60 19.58 15.15
C ASN A 76 53.87 18.46 15.92
N LEU A 77 52.58 18.67 16.26
CA LEU A 77 51.74 17.68 16.94
C LEU A 77 50.67 17.06 16.03
N TRP A 78 50.98 16.87 14.75
CA TRP A 78 50.13 16.10 13.86
C TRP A 78 50.72 14.71 13.62
N GLN A 79 50.03 13.68 14.13
CA GLN A 79 50.27 12.30 13.73
C GLN A 79 49.09 11.81 12.87
N PRO A 80 49.34 11.21 11.70
CA PRO A 80 48.29 10.59 10.91
C PRO A 80 47.71 9.40 11.68
N ILE A 81 46.40 9.44 11.95
CA ILE A 81 45.71 8.32 12.59
C ILE A 81 45.68 7.15 11.61
N LYS A 82 46.47 6.11 11.88
CA LYS A 82 46.25 4.77 11.32
C LYS A 82 45.00 4.19 11.97
N GLY A 83 43.93 4.04 11.18
CA GLY A 83 42.70 3.36 11.60
C GLY A 83 41.53 4.32 11.70
N ILE A 84 40.87 4.57 10.57
CA ILE A 84 39.52 5.14 10.54
C ILE A 84 38.64 4.13 11.28
N ASN A 85 37.99 4.56 12.36
CA ASN A 85 37.10 3.73 13.15
C ASN A 85 36.09 3.08 12.22
N LYS A 86 36.24 1.77 11.98
CA LYS A 86 35.18 0.96 11.38
C LYS A 86 34.00 1.08 12.34
N CYS A 87 32.94 1.78 11.95
CA CYS A 87 31.67 1.66 12.63
C CYS A 87 31.35 0.17 12.68
N LYS A 88 31.27 -0.39 13.90
CA LYS A 88 30.82 -1.77 14.09
C LYS A 88 29.51 -1.91 13.29
N PRO A 89 29.35 -2.96 12.47
CA PRO A 89 28.08 -3.19 11.80
C PRO A 89 26.99 -3.17 12.87
N ALA A 90 26.01 -2.29 12.72
CA ALA A 90 24.89 -2.22 13.63
C ALA A 90 24.28 -3.62 13.71
N THR A 91 24.39 -4.26 14.88
CA THR A 91 23.65 -5.48 15.15
C THR A 91 22.20 -5.08 15.12
N ASN A 92 21.47 -5.47 14.07
CA ASN A 92 20.03 -5.19 13.98
C ASN A 92 19.38 -5.66 15.30
N PRO A 93 18.69 -4.77 16.03
CA PRO A 93 18.07 -5.13 17.29
C PRO A 93 17.11 -6.31 17.08
N ALA A 94 17.02 -7.18 18.08
CA ALA A 94 16.10 -8.30 18.04
C ALA A 94 14.65 -7.77 17.92
N PRO A 95 13.80 -8.39 17.09
CA PRO A 95 12.44 -7.90 16.89
C PRO A 95 11.61 -8.06 18.17
N SER A 96 10.80 -7.05 18.46
CA SER A 96 9.87 -7.05 19.58
C SER A 96 8.60 -7.85 19.23
N TYR A 97 7.91 -8.34 20.27
CA TYR A 97 6.69 -9.14 20.13
C TYR A 97 5.61 -8.66 21.08
N ILE A 98 4.36 -8.74 20.62
CA ILE A 98 3.19 -8.52 21.47
C ILE A 98 2.83 -9.86 22.14
N PRO A 99 2.50 -9.89 23.44
CA PRO A 99 2.03 -11.11 24.08
C PRO A 99 0.79 -11.68 23.38
N TYR A 100 0.78 -12.98 23.09
CA TYR A 100 -0.35 -13.64 22.41
C TYR A 100 -1.68 -13.47 23.18
N GLN A 101 -1.62 -13.30 24.49
CA GLN A 101 -2.79 -13.00 25.32
C GLN A 101 -3.58 -11.77 24.83
N MET A 102 -2.90 -10.77 24.25
CA MET A 102 -3.57 -9.59 23.67
C MET A 102 -4.46 -9.97 22.47
N VAL A 103 -4.04 -10.93 21.66
CA VAL A 103 -4.86 -11.47 20.56
C VAL A 103 -6.13 -12.09 21.13
N LYS A 104 -5.99 -13.01 22.10
CA LYS A 104 -7.13 -13.67 22.76
C LYS A 104 -8.09 -12.67 23.42
N GLN A 105 -7.57 -11.67 24.12
CA GLN A 105 -8.40 -10.64 24.75
C GLN A 105 -9.17 -9.78 23.74
N SER A 106 -8.60 -9.57 22.55
CA SER A 106 -9.25 -8.83 21.47
C SER A 106 -10.36 -9.63 20.76
N GLN A 107 -10.41 -10.96 20.91
CA GLN A 107 -11.40 -11.84 20.28
C GLN A 107 -12.74 -11.87 21.03
N THR A 108 -13.20 -10.69 21.41
CA THR A 108 -14.44 -10.50 22.16
C THR A 108 -15.23 -9.35 21.56
N ARG A 109 -16.50 -9.22 21.97
CA ARG A 109 -17.38 -8.08 21.62
C ARG A 109 -17.52 -7.84 20.11
N TYR A 110 -17.61 -8.91 19.32
CA TYR A 110 -17.78 -8.81 17.88
C TYR A 110 -19.03 -8.03 17.43
N HIS A 111 -20.08 -7.98 18.26
CA HIS A 111 -21.25 -7.13 18.04
C HIS A 111 -20.92 -5.62 17.98
N GLN A 112 -19.77 -5.19 18.52
CA GLN A 112 -19.28 -3.81 18.47
C GLN A 112 -18.30 -3.57 17.33
N ASN A 113 -17.88 -4.61 16.59
CA ASN A 113 -16.85 -4.52 15.57
C ASN A 113 -17.51 -4.30 14.20
N ASN A 114 -17.34 -3.10 13.62
CA ASN A 114 -18.08 -2.69 12.42
C ASN A 114 -17.79 -3.60 11.23
N PHE A 115 -16.55 -4.06 11.07
CA PHE A 115 -16.18 -4.97 10.00
C PHE A 115 -16.84 -6.35 10.16
N VAL A 116 -16.85 -6.89 11.37
CA VAL A 116 -17.47 -8.19 11.65
C VAL A 116 -18.98 -8.11 11.52
N LYS A 117 -19.59 -7.00 11.95
CA LYS A 117 -21.00 -6.73 11.75
C LYS A 117 -21.34 -6.74 10.25
N TRP A 118 -20.61 -5.96 9.45
CA TRP A 118 -20.80 -5.93 8.00
C TRP A 118 -20.63 -7.32 7.36
N LEU A 119 -19.58 -8.08 7.74
CA LEU A 119 -19.40 -9.45 7.23
C LEU A 119 -20.59 -10.36 7.60
N THR A 120 -21.10 -10.24 8.82
CA THR A 120 -22.24 -11.00 9.31
C THR A 120 -23.52 -10.64 8.54
N ASP A 121 -23.71 -9.36 8.23
CA ASP A 121 -24.85 -8.87 7.45
C ASP A 121 -24.81 -9.38 5.99
N VAL A 122 -23.60 -9.50 5.40
CA VAL A 122 -23.42 -9.97 4.01
C VAL A 122 -23.50 -11.51 3.89
N PHE A 123 -22.88 -12.25 4.81
CA PHE A 123 -22.68 -13.70 4.67
C PHE A 123 -23.40 -14.55 5.72
N GLY A 124 -23.93 -13.96 6.78
CA GLY A 124 -24.51 -14.67 7.92
C GLY A 124 -23.49 -15.07 8.99
N SER A 125 -23.97 -15.19 10.24
CA SER A 125 -23.13 -15.43 11.42
C SER A 125 -22.42 -16.78 11.40
N GLU A 126 -23.13 -17.83 10.99
CA GLU A 126 -22.62 -19.21 11.00
C GLU A 126 -21.43 -19.39 10.06
N ILE A 127 -21.43 -18.66 8.95
CA ILE A 127 -20.37 -18.71 7.93
C ILE A 127 -19.13 -17.93 8.39
N ILE A 128 -19.35 -16.77 9.00
CA ILE A 128 -18.28 -15.82 9.30
C ILE A 128 -17.53 -16.16 10.59
N LYS A 129 -18.21 -16.74 11.59
CA LYS A 129 -17.59 -17.13 12.85
C LYS A 129 -16.32 -17.97 12.70
N PRO A 130 -16.30 -19.10 11.95
CA PRO A 130 -15.08 -19.90 11.79
C PRO A 130 -13.96 -19.13 11.08
N VAL A 131 -14.29 -18.24 10.13
CA VAL A 131 -13.29 -17.44 9.42
C VAL A 131 -12.65 -16.40 10.32
N ILE A 132 -13.44 -15.74 11.18
CA ILE A 132 -12.94 -14.81 12.20
C ILE A 132 -11.96 -15.51 13.14
N GLU A 133 -12.30 -16.72 13.58
CA GLU A 133 -11.45 -17.54 14.46
C GLU A 133 -10.16 -17.97 13.73
N GLN A 134 -10.28 -18.44 12.49
CA GLN A 134 -9.14 -18.86 11.66
C GLN A 134 -8.13 -17.72 11.46
N TYR A 135 -8.59 -16.54 11.06
CA TYR A 135 -7.75 -15.36 10.86
C TYR A 135 -7.42 -14.58 12.14
N GLN A 136 -7.91 -15.07 13.29
CA GLN A 136 -7.69 -14.47 14.61
C GLN A 136 -8.11 -13.00 14.68
N ILE A 137 -9.23 -12.61 14.05
CA ILE A 137 -9.66 -11.20 13.96
C ILE A 137 -9.98 -10.64 15.35
N GLY A 138 -9.42 -9.48 15.67
CA GLY A 138 -9.63 -8.79 16.94
C GLY A 138 -10.60 -7.61 16.85
N THR A 139 -11.15 -7.23 17.99
CA THR A 139 -11.92 -6.00 18.22
C THR A 139 -11.09 -5.02 19.03
N SER A 140 -11.04 -3.76 18.59
CA SER A 140 -10.31 -2.68 19.25
C SER A 140 -11.25 -1.68 19.89
N LYS A 141 -10.85 -1.17 21.07
CA LYS A 141 -11.50 -0.03 21.73
C LYS A 141 -10.86 1.31 21.34
N TYR A 142 -9.88 1.29 20.42
CA TYR A 142 -9.16 2.48 20.01
C TYR A 142 -10.11 3.44 19.28
N LEU A 143 -10.13 4.69 19.76
CA LEU A 143 -10.83 5.80 19.10
C LEU A 143 -9.79 6.64 18.38
N PHE A 144 -10.04 6.92 17.10
CA PHE A 144 -9.11 7.70 16.29
C PHE A 144 -9.33 9.18 16.52
N SER A 145 -8.23 9.91 16.59
CA SER A 145 -8.18 11.37 16.69
C SER A 145 -6.97 11.86 15.91
N SER A 146 -7.06 13.04 15.29
CA SER A 146 -5.94 13.69 14.61
C SER A 146 -5.68 15.07 15.20
N LYS A 147 -4.42 15.52 15.16
CA LYS A 147 -4.06 16.91 15.49
C LYS A 147 -4.63 17.90 14.47
N ASP A 148 -4.80 17.46 13.22
CA ASP A 148 -5.33 18.29 12.14
C ASP A 148 -6.85 18.52 12.26
N PHE A 149 -7.54 17.68 13.04
CA PHE A 149 -8.97 17.77 13.31
C PHE A 149 -9.21 17.81 14.83
N PRO A 150 -8.85 18.92 15.50
CA PRO A 150 -9.00 19.04 16.93
C PRO A 150 -10.48 18.90 17.34
N GLY A 151 -10.73 18.10 18.37
CA GLY A 151 -12.09 17.80 18.85
C GLY A 151 -12.78 16.64 18.15
N TYR A 152 -12.29 16.19 16.99
CA TYR A 152 -12.83 14.99 16.35
C TYR A 152 -12.37 13.72 17.10
N LYS A 153 -13.34 12.85 17.38
CA LYS A 153 -13.10 11.45 17.75
C LYS A 153 -13.96 10.58 16.85
N SER A 154 -13.37 9.51 16.32
CA SER A 154 -14.13 8.54 15.56
C SER A 154 -15.13 7.80 16.43
N ASP A 155 -16.12 7.19 15.77
CA ASP A 155 -16.96 6.18 16.39
C ASP A 155 -16.13 4.95 16.82
N PRO A 156 -16.60 4.19 17.83
CA PRO A 156 -16.01 2.91 18.19
C PRO A 156 -16.26 1.85 17.11
N GLY A 157 -15.60 0.70 17.27
CA GLY A 157 -15.84 -0.48 16.44
C GLY A 157 -14.74 -0.80 15.43
N ALA A 158 -13.52 -0.37 15.74
CA ALA A 158 -12.35 -0.70 14.97
C ALA A 158 -11.96 -2.19 15.08
N THR A 159 -11.46 -2.73 13.98
CA THR A 159 -11.01 -4.12 13.84
C THR A 159 -9.50 -4.19 13.97
N ILE A 160 -8.98 -5.30 14.49
CA ILE A 160 -7.55 -5.59 14.53
C ILE A 160 -7.23 -6.77 13.62
N PHE A 161 -6.38 -6.54 12.62
CA PHE A 161 -5.77 -7.59 11.82
C PHE A 161 -4.39 -7.90 12.38
N TRP A 162 -4.29 -8.99 13.14
CA TRP A 162 -3.04 -9.39 13.78
C TRP A 162 -2.05 -9.96 12.75
N GLN A 163 -0.82 -9.49 12.81
CA GLN A 163 0.30 -10.05 12.06
C GLN A 163 1.03 -11.05 12.97
N ILE A 164 0.70 -12.32 12.78
CA ILE A 164 1.23 -13.45 13.55
C ILE A 164 2.14 -14.24 12.62
N ASP A 165 3.39 -14.50 13.03
CA ASP A 165 4.32 -15.26 12.21
C ASP A 165 4.04 -16.77 12.24
N VAL A 166 4.76 -17.53 11.40
CA VAL A 166 4.61 -19.00 11.28
C VAL A 166 4.87 -19.76 12.58
N HIS A 167 5.57 -19.14 13.54
CA HIS A 167 5.85 -19.71 14.86
C HIS A 167 4.83 -19.29 15.92
N GLY A 168 3.77 -18.58 15.53
CA GLY A 168 2.73 -18.10 16.44
C GLY A 168 3.13 -16.85 17.23
N LYS A 169 4.24 -16.19 16.90
CA LYS A 169 4.66 -14.96 17.59
C LYS A 169 4.00 -13.74 16.97
N VAL A 170 3.39 -12.89 17.80
CA VAL A 170 2.65 -11.71 17.33
C VAL A 170 3.62 -10.56 17.07
N ARG A 171 3.80 -10.22 15.80
CA ARG A 171 4.68 -9.13 15.36
C ARG A 171 4.07 -7.77 15.57
N THR A 172 2.80 -7.64 15.18
CA THR A 172 2.02 -6.43 15.41
C THR A 172 0.54 -6.68 15.12
N GLY A 173 -0.29 -5.64 15.13
CA GLY A 173 -1.65 -5.69 14.61
C GLY A 173 -2.00 -4.38 13.93
N LYS A 174 -2.68 -4.45 12.80
CA LYS A 174 -3.18 -3.27 12.08
C LYS A 174 -4.60 -3.00 12.57
N ILE A 175 -4.80 -1.84 13.20
CA ILE A 175 -6.11 -1.42 13.70
C ILE A 175 -6.75 -0.52 12.64
N MET A 176 -7.94 -0.88 12.17
CA MET A 176 -8.65 -0.14 11.11
C MET A 176 -10.13 0.03 11.44
N LEU A 177 -10.69 1.20 11.11
CA LEU A 177 -12.13 1.44 11.21
C LEU A 177 -12.81 1.24 9.84
N TYR A 178 -13.90 0.50 9.86
CA TYR A 178 -14.78 0.28 8.71
C TYR A 178 -16.13 0.92 8.96
N ASP A 179 -16.76 1.34 7.87
CA ASP A 179 -18.17 1.70 7.84
C ASP A 179 -19.02 0.43 7.97
N PRO A 180 -19.94 0.34 8.95
CA PRO A 180 -20.70 -0.87 9.22
C PRO A 180 -21.71 -1.22 8.13
N THR A 181 -22.08 -0.28 7.26
CA THR A 181 -23.11 -0.48 6.23
C THR A 181 -22.48 -0.89 4.89
N SER A 182 -21.51 -0.13 4.42
CA SER A 182 -20.83 -0.34 3.13
C SER A 182 -19.64 -1.30 3.24
N GLY A 183 -19.12 -1.54 4.44
CA GLY A 183 -17.89 -2.31 4.65
C GLY A 183 -16.65 -1.65 4.05
N ARG A 184 -16.73 -0.37 3.69
CA ARG A 184 -15.60 0.40 3.17
C ARG A 184 -14.78 0.94 4.34
N ARG A 185 -13.48 1.09 4.11
CA ARG A 185 -12.58 1.69 5.10
C ARG A 185 -12.92 3.18 5.28
N MET A 186 -12.97 3.62 6.53
CA MET A 186 -13.18 5.03 6.88
C MET A 186 -11.92 5.87 6.58
N LYS A 187 -11.98 6.70 5.53
CA LYS A 187 -10.89 7.57 5.09
C LYS A 187 -11.09 9.05 5.43
N GLU A 188 -12.30 9.45 5.79
CA GLU A 188 -12.68 10.82 6.14
C GLU A 188 -13.05 10.92 7.63
N PRO A 189 -12.72 12.02 8.31
CA PRO A 189 -11.96 13.19 7.84
C PRO A 189 -10.45 12.92 7.64
N PHE A 190 -9.97 11.78 8.12
CA PHE A 190 -8.63 11.28 7.85
C PHE A 190 -8.63 9.74 7.89
N ASN A 191 -7.50 9.14 7.52
CA ASN A 191 -7.34 7.70 7.53
C ASN A 191 -7.41 7.11 8.95
N HIS A 192 -8.44 6.31 9.22
CA HIS A 192 -8.64 5.63 10.50
C HIS A 192 -7.81 4.34 10.59
N ILE A 193 -6.49 4.47 10.53
CA ILE A 193 -5.54 3.37 10.72
C ILE A 193 -4.52 3.70 11.80
N THR A 194 -4.26 2.73 12.66
CA THR A 194 -3.14 2.77 13.59
C THR A 194 -2.55 1.37 13.75
N TRP A 195 -1.44 1.26 14.47
CA TRP A 195 -0.80 -0.02 14.77
C TRP A 195 -0.96 -0.34 16.25
N ALA A 196 -1.19 -1.62 16.56
CA ALA A 196 -1.45 -2.09 17.92
C ALA A 196 -0.33 -1.72 18.89
N HIS A 197 0.94 -1.85 18.49
CA HIS A 197 2.09 -1.48 19.32
C HIS A 197 2.11 0.03 19.65
N LYS A 198 1.69 0.90 18.71
CA LYS A 198 1.54 2.34 18.92
C LYS A 198 0.35 2.66 19.83
N ALA A 199 -0.79 2.01 19.59
CA ALA A 199 -2.01 2.18 20.38
C ALA A 199 -1.81 1.76 21.84
N MET A 200 -1.03 0.71 22.08
CA MET A 200 -0.66 0.22 23.41
C MET A 200 0.51 1.01 24.05
N LYS A 201 1.13 1.95 23.32
CA LYS A 201 2.28 2.75 23.77
C LYS A 201 3.44 1.89 24.28
N LEU A 202 3.76 0.81 23.57
CA LEU A 202 4.89 -0.05 23.93
C LEU A 202 6.21 0.71 23.70
N PRO A 203 7.06 0.89 24.74
CA PRO A 203 8.34 1.57 24.59
C PRO A 203 9.32 0.71 23.77
N GLU A 204 10.18 1.37 22.98
CA GLU A 204 11.30 0.73 22.29
C GLU A 204 10.91 -0.52 21.46
N PHE A 205 9.74 -0.46 20.79
CA PHE A 205 9.22 -1.59 20.03
C PHE A 205 9.90 -1.72 18.66
N GLU A 206 10.75 -2.74 18.50
CA GLU A 206 11.41 -3.06 17.23
C GLU A 206 10.45 -3.81 16.29
N LEU A 207 9.92 -3.08 15.29
CA LEU A 207 8.87 -3.58 14.40
C LEU A 207 9.45 -4.42 13.26
N LYS A 208 9.20 -5.73 13.29
CA LYS A 208 9.40 -6.63 12.14
C LYS A 208 8.08 -7.21 11.65
N GLN A 209 7.50 -6.61 10.60
CA GLN A 209 6.20 -7.03 10.05
C GLN A 209 6.27 -8.36 9.31
N CYS A 210 5.17 -9.12 9.34
CA CYS A 210 4.92 -10.28 8.50
C CYS A 210 3.56 -10.13 7.79
N TYR A 211 3.26 -10.99 6.81
CA TYR A 211 1.97 -10.95 6.13
C TYR A 211 0.84 -11.34 7.06
N PHE A 212 -0.32 -10.74 6.87
CA PHE A 212 -1.53 -11.18 7.54
C PHE A 212 -1.91 -12.58 7.04
N GLY A 213 -2.32 -13.47 7.94
CA GLY A 213 -2.60 -14.87 7.62
C GLY A 213 -1.36 -15.80 7.63
N THR A 214 -0.15 -15.28 7.86
CA THR A 214 1.09 -16.08 7.82
C THR A 214 1.05 -17.29 8.78
N HIS A 215 0.37 -17.16 9.91
CA HIS A 215 0.17 -18.24 10.88
C HIS A 215 -0.58 -19.45 10.30
N LEU A 216 -1.33 -19.28 9.20
CA LEU A 216 -2.05 -20.35 8.50
C LEU A 216 -1.16 -21.24 7.64
N LEU A 217 0.10 -20.84 7.40
CA LEU A 217 1.06 -21.63 6.62
C LEU A 217 1.59 -22.84 7.40
N LYS A 218 1.52 -22.79 8.73
CA LYS A 218 2.02 -23.86 9.59
C LYS A 218 1.21 -25.13 9.34
N ASP A 219 1.91 -26.22 9.05
CA ASP A 219 1.33 -27.55 8.82
C ASP A 219 0.31 -27.62 7.66
N ASN A 220 0.33 -26.64 6.74
CA ASN A 220 -0.61 -26.55 5.63
C ASN A 220 0.15 -26.49 4.30
N ILE A 221 -0.16 -27.39 3.36
CA ILE A 221 0.52 -27.50 2.05
C ILE A 221 -0.26 -26.85 0.90
N LYS A 222 -1.43 -26.27 1.17
CA LYS A 222 -2.25 -25.59 0.15
C LYS A 222 -1.46 -24.49 -0.56
N SER A 223 -1.87 -24.23 -1.80
CA SER A 223 -1.36 -23.12 -2.59
C SER A 223 -1.63 -21.79 -1.89
N VAL A 224 -0.74 -20.83 -2.05
CA VAL A 224 -0.84 -19.53 -1.38
C VAL A 224 -1.39 -18.49 -2.35
N ALA A 225 -2.36 -17.71 -1.91
CA ALA A 225 -2.87 -16.56 -2.63
C ALA A 225 -2.45 -15.27 -1.92
N LEU A 226 -1.84 -14.33 -2.64
CA LEU A 226 -1.42 -13.02 -2.12
C LEU A 226 -2.33 -11.92 -2.67
N VAL A 227 -2.87 -11.10 -1.77
CA VAL A 227 -3.68 -9.91 -2.08
C VAL A 227 -3.14 -8.69 -1.35
N GLU A 228 -3.55 -7.49 -1.76
CA GLU A 228 -3.12 -6.26 -1.08
C GLU A 228 -3.74 -6.13 0.31
N SER A 229 -5.06 -6.27 0.44
CA SER A 229 -5.78 -5.92 1.67
C SER A 229 -6.18 -7.13 2.52
N GLU A 230 -6.21 -6.93 3.85
CA GLU A 230 -6.62 -7.96 4.79
C GLU A 230 -8.11 -8.32 4.64
N LYS A 231 -8.96 -7.35 4.29
CA LYS A 231 -10.38 -7.57 3.98
C LYS A 231 -10.53 -8.53 2.80
N THR A 232 -9.76 -8.29 1.74
CA THR A 232 -9.81 -9.08 0.50
C THR A 232 -9.44 -10.53 0.78
N ALA A 233 -8.39 -10.78 1.58
CA ALA A 233 -7.97 -12.13 1.94
C ALA A 233 -9.06 -12.91 2.68
N ILE A 234 -9.74 -12.26 3.63
CA ILE A 234 -10.83 -12.87 4.41
C ILE A 234 -12.00 -13.25 3.51
N ILE A 235 -12.45 -12.32 2.66
CA ILE A 235 -13.58 -12.56 1.77
C ILE A 235 -13.23 -13.64 0.75
N ALA A 236 -12.07 -13.55 0.11
CA ALA A 236 -11.64 -14.54 -0.87
C ALA A 236 -11.50 -15.94 -0.27
N SER A 237 -11.11 -16.07 1.01
CA SER A 237 -11.05 -17.37 1.69
C SER A 237 -12.39 -18.08 1.84
N LEU A 238 -13.52 -17.36 1.77
CA LEU A 238 -14.86 -17.95 1.78
C LEU A 238 -15.18 -18.60 0.45
N TYR A 239 -14.81 -17.96 -0.66
CA TYR A 239 -15.13 -18.40 -2.02
C TYR A 239 -14.14 -19.42 -2.56
N LEU A 240 -12.86 -19.29 -2.18
CA LEU A 240 -11.76 -20.09 -2.72
C LEU A 240 -10.97 -20.71 -1.55
N PRO A 241 -11.57 -21.69 -0.82
CA PRO A 241 -10.98 -22.30 0.38
C PRO A 241 -9.79 -23.23 0.08
N GLU A 242 -9.52 -23.54 -1.19
CA GLU A 242 -8.36 -24.29 -1.67
C GLU A 242 -7.05 -23.52 -1.51
N PHE A 243 -7.11 -22.19 -1.39
CA PHE A 243 -5.95 -21.34 -1.16
C PHE A 243 -5.78 -20.95 0.31
N ILE A 244 -4.53 -20.72 0.71
CA ILE A 244 -4.19 -19.95 1.91
C ILE A 244 -4.09 -18.49 1.50
N TRP A 245 -5.04 -17.66 1.92
CA TRP A 245 -5.06 -16.25 1.58
C TRP A 245 -4.22 -15.44 2.57
N LEU A 246 -3.22 -14.73 2.05
CA LEU A 246 -2.37 -13.82 2.81
C LEU A 246 -2.52 -12.40 2.26
N ALA A 247 -2.45 -11.41 3.14
CA ALA A 247 -2.43 -10.00 2.73
C ALA A 247 -1.08 -9.35 2.98
N VAL A 248 -0.54 -8.68 1.95
CA VAL A 248 0.77 -8.01 2.01
C VAL A 248 0.68 -6.59 2.57
N GLY A 249 -0.50 -5.97 2.51
CA GLY A 249 -0.79 -4.62 3.01
C GLY A 249 -0.32 -3.48 2.10
N SER A 250 0.69 -3.71 1.27
CA SER A 250 1.18 -2.81 0.22
C SER A 250 2.17 -3.53 -0.69
N LEU A 251 2.34 -3.05 -1.92
CA LEU A 251 3.37 -3.56 -2.84
C LEU A 251 4.79 -3.48 -2.26
N SER A 252 5.09 -2.45 -1.46
CA SER A 252 6.40 -2.31 -0.81
C SER A 252 6.74 -3.45 0.16
N ASN A 253 5.73 -4.14 0.69
CA ASN A 253 5.91 -5.30 1.55
C ASN A 253 6.11 -6.60 0.78
N LEU A 254 5.87 -6.63 -0.53
CA LEU A 254 6.12 -7.79 -1.38
C LEU A 254 7.62 -7.85 -1.72
N ASN A 255 8.43 -8.42 -0.83
CA ASN A 255 9.89 -8.48 -0.99
C ASN A 255 10.47 -9.85 -0.57
N ALA A 256 11.72 -10.10 -0.95
CA ALA A 256 12.35 -11.42 -0.77
C ALA A 256 12.46 -11.86 0.70
N ASP A 257 12.82 -10.94 1.62
CA ASP A 257 12.94 -11.25 3.05
C ASP A 257 11.62 -11.80 3.62
N LYS A 258 10.50 -11.14 3.28
CA LYS A 258 9.16 -11.58 3.73
C LYS A 258 8.65 -12.79 2.96
N CYS A 259 8.99 -12.92 1.67
CA CYS A 259 8.55 -14.04 0.83
C CYS A 259 9.35 -15.33 1.05
N GLN A 260 10.48 -15.30 1.77
CA GLN A 260 11.29 -16.49 2.03
C GLN A 260 10.50 -17.60 2.75
N ILE A 261 9.49 -17.24 3.54
CA ILE A 261 8.57 -18.19 4.19
C ILE A 261 7.72 -19.00 3.20
N LEU A 262 7.64 -18.55 1.95
CA LEU A 262 6.89 -19.18 0.86
C LEU A 262 7.81 -20.05 -0.02
N ALA A 263 9.06 -20.28 0.39
CA ALA A 263 10.02 -21.14 -0.28
C ALA A 263 9.39 -22.52 -0.60
N GLY A 264 9.48 -22.96 -1.86
CA GLY A 264 8.99 -24.28 -2.30
C GLY A 264 7.49 -24.38 -2.58
N ARG A 265 6.75 -23.26 -2.56
CA ARG A 265 5.29 -23.25 -2.78
C ARG A 265 4.89 -22.68 -4.15
N LYS A 266 3.69 -23.01 -4.58
CA LYS A 266 2.98 -22.30 -5.64
C LYS A 266 2.24 -21.10 -5.02
N VAL A 267 2.60 -19.90 -5.46
CA VAL A 267 2.09 -18.63 -4.97
C VAL A 267 1.37 -17.91 -6.12
N CYS A 268 0.06 -17.72 -5.99
CA CYS A 268 -0.74 -16.92 -6.91
C CYS A 268 -0.89 -15.50 -6.35
N LEU A 269 -0.65 -14.48 -7.15
CA LEU A 269 -0.80 -13.09 -6.77
C LEU A 269 -2.04 -12.52 -7.47
N PHE A 270 -2.93 -11.90 -6.70
CA PHE A 270 -4.15 -11.28 -7.18
C PHE A 270 -4.04 -9.75 -6.96
N PRO A 271 -3.40 -9.03 -7.90
CA PRO A 271 -3.24 -7.58 -7.80
C PRO A 271 -4.58 -6.86 -8.00
N ASP A 272 -4.75 -5.72 -7.33
CA ASP A 272 -5.87 -4.79 -7.60
C ASP A 272 -5.77 -4.24 -9.04
N LEU A 273 -6.88 -3.71 -9.56
CA LEU A 273 -6.88 -3.09 -10.90
C LEU A 273 -5.90 -1.91 -10.98
N ASN A 274 -5.24 -1.78 -12.13
CA ASN A 274 -4.23 -0.75 -12.46
C ASN A 274 -2.85 -0.96 -11.83
N VAL A 275 -2.64 -2.00 -11.01
CA VAL A 275 -1.32 -2.31 -10.42
C VAL A 275 -0.72 -3.63 -10.90
N PHE A 276 -1.37 -4.32 -11.84
CA PHE A 276 -0.91 -5.61 -12.39
C PHE A 276 0.55 -5.61 -12.84
N ASN A 277 0.95 -4.67 -13.71
CA ASN A 277 2.31 -4.62 -14.26
C ASN A 277 3.40 -4.49 -13.19
N ASN A 278 3.10 -3.78 -12.10
CA ASN A 278 4.02 -3.61 -10.98
C ASN A 278 4.18 -4.92 -10.20
N TRP A 279 3.07 -5.63 -9.99
CA TRP A 279 3.06 -6.93 -9.33
C TRP A 279 3.71 -8.03 -10.17
N ASP A 280 3.47 -8.06 -11.49
CA ASP A 280 4.12 -8.97 -12.44
C ASP A 280 5.65 -8.77 -12.46
N SER A 281 6.09 -7.52 -12.56
CA SER A 281 7.51 -7.19 -12.46
C SER A 281 8.13 -7.67 -11.15
N LYS A 282 7.40 -7.52 -10.04
CA LYS A 282 7.86 -7.97 -8.72
C LYS A 282 7.88 -9.48 -8.57
N ALA A 283 6.88 -10.18 -9.09
CA ALA A 283 6.82 -11.65 -9.09
C ALA A 283 7.99 -12.25 -9.87
N LYS A 284 8.36 -11.66 -11.02
CA LYS A 284 9.54 -12.05 -11.80
C LYS A 284 10.86 -11.83 -11.04
N GLU A 285 10.97 -10.74 -10.28
CA GLU A 285 12.11 -10.51 -9.39
C GLU A 285 12.19 -11.56 -8.28
N LEU A 286 11.07 -11.83 -7.60
CA LEU A 286 11.00 -12.79 -6.50
C LEU A 286 11.29 -14.22 -6.96
N SER A 287 10.81 -14.61 -8.14
CA SER A 287 11.08 -15.93 -8.73
C SER A 287 12.58 -16.17 -8.95
N LYS A 288 13.35 -15.12 -9.23
CA LYS A 288 14.82 -15.21 -9.36
C LYS A 288 15.52 -15.30 -8.01
N LEU A 289 14.98 -14.63 -6.98
CA LEU A 289 15.59 -14.54 -5.65
C LEU A 289 15.27 -15.73 -4.75
N ILE A 290 14.15 -16.42 -4.98
CA ILE A 290 13.70 -17.56 -4.18
C ILE A 290 13.54 -18.78 -5.09
N PRO A 291 14.64 -19.51 -5.38
CA PRO A 291 14.59 -20.71 -6.20
C PRO A 291 13.64 -21.75 -5.61
N GLY A 292 12.84 -22.39 -6.46
CA GLY A 292 11.86 -23.42 -6.06
C GLY A 292 10.49 -22.90 -5.67
N THR A 293 10.28 -21.58 -5.56
CA THR A 293 8.94 -20.98 -5.42
C THR A 293 8.44 -20.49 -6.77
N GLN A 294 7.21 -20.88 -7.13
CA GLN A 294 6.56 -20.41 -8.34
C GLN A 294 5.64 -19.25 -8.00
N PHE A 295 5.95 -18.05 -8.50
CA PHE A 295 5.06 -16.90 -8.41
C PHE A 295 4.30 -16.73 -9.73
N ILE A 296 2.97 -16.77 -9.66
CA ILE A 296 2.05 -16.60 -10.80
C ILE A 296 1.20 -15.38 -10.51
N VAL A 297 1.11 -14.44 -11.45
CA VAL A 297 0.22 -13.28 -11.31
C VAL A 297 -1.06 -13.56 -12.08
N SER A 298 -2.20 -13.47 -11.40
CA SER A 298 -3.52 -13.63 -11.99
C SER A 298 -3.88 -12.37 -12.78
N ASP A 299 -4.16 -12.54 -14.06
CA ASP A 299 -4.66 -11.51 -14.98
C ASP A 299 -6.19 -11.44 -15.02
N LEU A 300 -6.88 -12.28 -14.25
CA LEU A 300 -8.35 -12.36 -14.19
C LEU A 300 -9.02 -10.97 -14.10
N LEU A 301 -8.58 -10.10 -13.20
CA LEU A 301 -9.16 -8.75 -13.10
C LEU A 301 -8.83 -7.89 -14.32
N GLU A 302 -7.61 -8.00 -14.86
CA GLU A 302 -7.19 -7.25 -16.04
C GLU A 302 -7.90 -7.69 -17.32
N VAL A 303 -8.32 -8.95 -17.43
CA VAL A 303 -9.03 -9.44 -18.63
C VAL A 303 -10.50 -9.05 -18.60
N TYR A 304 -11.16 -9.16 -17.43
CA TYR A 304 -12.61 -9.03 -17.34
C TYR A 304 -13.12 -7.66 -16.86
N ALA A 305 -12.26 -6.79 -16.33
CA ALA A 305 -12.71 -5.50 -15.81
C ALA A 305 -13.11 -4.49 -16.90
N SER A 306 -14.29 -3.91 -16.72
CA SER A 306 -14.76 -2.77 -17.50
C SER A 306 -14.01 -1.47 -17.16
N GLU A 307 -14.11 -0.46 -18.02
CA GLU A 307 -13.46 0.84 -17.78
C GLU A 307 -13.93 1.53 -16.49
N VAL A 308 -15.21 1.37 -16.13
CA VAL A 308 -15.78 1.93 -14.89
C VAL A 308 -15.16 1.27 -13.66
N GLU A 309 -14.98 -0.06 -13.70
CA GLU A 309 -14.39 -0.82 -12.59
C GLU A 309 -12.89 -0.49 -12.44
N ARG A 310 -12.19 -0.25 -13.55
CA ARG A 310 -10.80 0.24 -13.54
C ARG A 310 -10.67 1.61 -12.88
N GLN A 311 -11.58 2.54 -13.16
CA GLN A 311 -11.60 3.83 -12.49
C GLN A 311 -11.81 3.71 -10.97
N GLN A 312 -12.50 2.67 -10.52
CA GLN A 312 -12.75 2.40 -9.10
C GLN A 312 -11.62 1.61 -8.42
N SER A 313 -10.63 1.11 -9.18
CA SER A 313 -9.52 0.28 -8.68
C SER A 313 -10.02 -0.90 -7.83
N MET A 314 -10.99 -1.64 -8.36
CA MET A 314 -11.61 -2.77 -7.66
C MET A 314 -10.62 -3.91 -7.40
N ASP A 315 -10.88 -4.66 -6.33
CA ASP A 315 -10.14 -5.87 -5.96
C ASP A 315 -10.96 -7.15 -6.24
N ILE A 316 -10.34 -8.33 -6.09
CA ILE A 316 -11.03 -9.61 -6.32
C ILE A 316 -12.23 -9.82 -5.39
N ALA A 317 -12.20 -9.28 -4.16
CA ALA A 317 -13.31 -9.44 -3.24
C ALA A 317 -14.55 -8.67 -3.69
N ASP A 318 -14.37 -7.48 -4.29
CA ASP A 318 -15.48 -6.71 -4.84
C ASP A 318 -16.20 -7.47 -5.98
N TYR A 319 -15.51 -8.35 -6.70
CA TYR A 319 -16.12 -9.25 -7.68
C TYR A 319 -16.79 -10.45 -7.02
N LEU A 320 -16.09 -11.11 -6.08
CA LEU A 320 -16.58 -12.32 -5.43
C LEU A 320 -17.90 -12.07 -4.69
N ILE A 321 -18.06 -10.92 -4.01
CA ILE A 321 -19.30 -10.56 -3.29
C ILE A 321 -20.52 -10.48 -4.21
N LYS A 322 -20.35 -10.29 -5.52
CA LYS A 322 -21.46 -10.26 -6.49
C LYS A 322 -22.03 -11.66 -6.76
N TYR A 323 -21.31 -12.73 -6.40
CA TYR A 323 -21.73 -14.10 -6.64
C TYR A 323 -22.34 -14.75 -5.39
N ASP A 324 -23.22 -15.73 -5.61
CA ASP A 324 -23.74 -16.56 -4.54
C ASP A 324 -22.66 -17.51 -4.03
N LEU A 325 -22.37 -17.42 -2.72
CA LEU A 325 -21.39 -18.25 -2.03
C LEU A 325 -21.71 -19.76 -2.14
N GLY A 326 -22.99 -20.15 -2.22
CA GLY A 326 -23.38 -21.56 -2.35
C GLY A 326 -22.75 -22.23 -3.57
N LYS A 327 -22.68 -21.52 -4.70
CA LYS A 327 -22.12 -22.02 -5.97
C LYS A 327 -20.63 -22.35 -5.90
N PHE A 328 -19.92 -21.80 -4.92
CA PHE A 328 -18.49 -22.05 -4.70
C PHE A 328 -18.24 -23.18 -3.69
N ARG A 329 -19.25 -23.55 -2.90
CA ARG A 329 -19.17 -24.61 -1.89
C ARG A 329 -19.61 -25.97 -2.40
N ASP A 330 -20.50 -25.99 -3.39
CA ASP A 330 -21.02 -27.22 -4.01
C ASP A 330 -20.10 -27.81 -5.08
N LEU A 331 -18.92 -27.22 -5.32
CA LEU A 331 -17.88 -27.85 -6.11
C LEU A 331 -17.37 -29.07 -5.33
N PRO A 332 -17.46 -30.30 -5.88
CA PRO A 332 -17.10 -31.49 -5.14
C PRO A 332 -15.64 -31.41 -4.67
N ASN A 333 -15.44 -31.39 -3.36
CA ASN A 333 -14.15 -31.71 -2.76
C ASN A 333 -13.85 -33.17 -3.11
N GLU A 334 -13.10 -33.43 -4.17
CA GLU A 334 -12.63 -34.78 -4.45
C GLU A 334 -11.82 -35.28 -3.24
N PRO A 335 -12.18 -36.43 -2.63
CA PRO A 335 -11.41 -37.02 -1.56
C PRO A 335 -10.04 -37.44 -2.10
N THR A 336 -9.01 -37.13 -1.33
CA THR A 336 -7.61 -37.48 -1.63
C THR A 336 -7.49 -38.98 -1.87
N PRO A 337 -6.89 -39.45 -2.99
CA PRO A 337 -6.82 -40.88 -3.25
C PRO A 337 -5.88 -41.55 -2.24
N THR A 338 -6.45 -42.48 -1.48
CA THR A 338 -5.75 -43.51 -0.71
C THR A 338 -4.79 -44.26 -1.65
N ILE A 339 -3.53 -44.38 -1.26
CA ILE A 339 -2.50 -45.12 -2.01
C ILE A 339 -2.93 -46.59 -2.13
N ILE A 340 -3.30 -47.00 -3.34
CA ILE A 340 -3.25 -48.39 -3.77
C ILE A 340 -2.39 -48.41 -5.04
N ASN A 341 -1.24 -49.08 -4.94
CA ASN A 341 -0.39 -49.43 -6.08
C ASN A 341 -1.21 -50.20 -7.11
N LEU A 342 -1.22 -49.75 -8.35
CA LEU A 342 -1.36 -50.56 -9.56
C LEU A 342 -0.74 -49.78 -10.72
N GLU A 343 0.19 -50.45 -11.40
CA GLU A 343 0.94 -49.97 -12.55
C GLU A 343 0.04 -49.79 -13.77
N ASP A 344 0.49 -48.91 -14.67
CA ASP A 344 0.04 -48.75 -16.06
C ASP A 344 -1.39 -48.24 -16.29
N GLN A 345 -1.53 -46.92 -16.44
CA GLN A 345 -2.19 -46.26 -17.56
C GLN A 345 -2.07 -44.73 -17.44
N SER A 346 -1.93 -44.08 -18.60
CA SER A 346 -1.76 -42.63 -18.81
C SER A 346 -2.71 -41.75 -17.98
N PRO A 347 -2.28 -40.57 -17.49
CA PRO A 347 -3.14 -39.71 -16.69
C PRO A 347 -4.24 -39.05 -17.56
N PRO A 348 -5.50 -39.01 -17.10
CA PRO A 348 -6.52 -38.17 -17.71
C PRO A 348 -6.27 -36.69 -17.37
N GLU A 349 -6.55 -35.81 -18.33
CA GLU A 349 -6.50 -34.35 -18.19
C GLU A 349 -7.41 -33.86 -17.04
N GLN A 350 -6.82 -33.17 -16.06
CA GLN A 350 -7.54 -32.56 -14.93
C GLN A 350 -7.91 -31.11 -15.26
N LEU A 351 -9.21 -30.83 -15.29
CA LEU A 351 -9.78 -29.47 -15.45
C LEU A 351 -9.52 -28.63 -14.20
N SER A 352 -9.04 -27.40 -14.35
CA SER A 352 -8.72 -26.51 -13.24
C SER A 352 -9.89 -25.58 -12.86
N SER A 353 -9.96 -25.13 -11.60
CA SER A 353 -10.96 -24.14 -11.14
C SER A 353 -10.93 -22.81 -11.92
N VAL A 354 -9.84 -22.55 -12.66
CA VAL A 354 -9.68 -21.41 -13.57
C VAL A 354 -10.56 -21.60 -14.82
N GLU A 355 -10.63 -22.81 -15.37
CA GLU A 355 -11.52 -23.11 -16.51
C GLU A 355 -13.01 -23.01 -16.11
N TYR A 356 -13.36 -23.22 -14.85
CA TYR A 356 -14.74 -23.02 -14.38
C TYR A 356 -15.15 -21.54 -14.35
N LEU A 357 -14.22 -20.64 -14.00
CA LEU A 357 -14.45 -19.19 -14.06
C LEU A 357 -14.52 -18.72 -15.53
N GLU A 358 -13.69 -19.27 -16.41
CA GLU A 358 -13.71 -19.00 -17.85
C GLU A 358 -14.98 -19.51 -18.54
N LYS A 359 -15.48 -20.71 -18.18
CA LYS A 359 -16.71 -21.29 -18.76
C LYS A 359 -17.97 -20.50 -18.39
N ASN A 360 -18.04 -19.97 -17.17
CA ASN A 360 -19.21 -19.23 -16.69
C ASN A 360 -19.23 -17.77 -17.15
N ALA A 361 -18.09 -17.20 -17.55
CA ALA A 361 -18.04 -15.90 -18.20
C ALA A 361 -18.70 -15.92 -19.61
N ASN A 362 -18.66 -17.06 -20.30
CA ASN A 362 -19.21 -17.23 -21.65
C ASN A 362 -20.75 -17.34 -21.68
N TYR A 363 -21.42 -17.52 -20.54
CA TYR A 363 -22.90 -17.55 -20.48
C TYR A 363 -23.52 -16.14 -20.35
N ALA A 364 -22.70 -15.12 -20.09
CA ALA A 364 -23.13 -13.72 -19.96
C ALA A 364 -23.02 -12.92 -21.26
N SER A 365 -22.47 -13.51 -22.35
CA SER A 365 -22.18 -12.79 -23.60
C SER A 365 -23.24 -12.92 -24.70
N THR A 366 -24.40 -13.52 -24.43
CA THR A 366 -25.51 -13.54 -25.39
C THR A 366 -26.56 -12.50 -25.02
N GLN A 367 -26.22 -11.22 -25.18
CA GLN A 367 -27.17 -10.19 -25.60
C GLN A 367 -26.43 -8.99 -26.18
N GLU A 368 -26.53 -8.91 -27.51
CA GLU A 368 -26.48 -7.72 -28.37
C GLU A 368 -25.12 -7.06 -28.69
N ASN A 369 -24.57 -7.58 -29.78
CA ASN A 369 -23.87 -6.90 -30.87
C ASN A 369 -24.23 -5.40 -31.05
N TYR A 370 -23.21 -4.54 -31.14
CA TYR A 370 -23.02 -3.67 -32.31
C TYR A 370 -21.54 -3.21 -32.43
N CYS A 371 -21.05 -3.30 -33.67
CA CYS A 371 -19.92 -2.58 -34.27
C CYS A 371 -18.47 -2.96 -33.91
N THR A 372 -17.97 -3.87 -34.74
CA THR A 372 -16.63 -3.90 -35.34
C THR A 372 -16.04 -2.52 -35.68
N SER A 373 -14.81 -2.25 -35.26
CA SER A 373 -13.66 -2.11 -36.18
C SER A 373 -12.41 -1.66 -35.43
N SER A 374 -11.34 -2.41 -35.63
CA SER A 374 -9.97 -2.07 -35.27
C SER A 374 -9.54 -0.77 -35.94
N ASN A 375 -8.98 0.18 -35.19
CA ASN A 375 -7.92 1.05 -35.69
C ASN A 375 -7.06 1.59 -34.54
N LYS A 376 -5.77 1.24 -34.60
CA LYS A 376 -4.69 1.89 -33.84
C LYS A 376 -4.59 3.34 -34.30
N ILE A 377 -4.67 4.31 -33.38
CA ILE A 377 -4.29 5.70 -33.67
C ILE A 377 -3.25 6.16 -32.62
N PRO A 378 -2.09 6.72 -33.03
CA PRO A 378 -1.05 7.20 -32.12
C PRO A 378 -1.45 8.51 -31.42
N LEU A 379 -0.90 8.72 -30.22
CA LEU A 379 -1.06 9.94 -29.43
C LEU A 379 -0.69 11.20 -30.24
N LYS A 380 -1.64 12.12 -30.37
CA LYS A 380 -1.41 13.53 -30.70
C LYS A 380 -2.08 14.38 -29.62
N GLU A 381 -1.34 15.35 -29.09
CA GLU A 381 -1.81 16.31 -28.08
C GLU A 381 -3.15 16.92 -28.53
N LEU A 382 -4.21 16.67 -27.74
CA LEU A 382 -5.51 17.28 -27.95
C LEU A 382 -5.44 18.72 -27.43
N ASP A 383 -5.49 19.66 -28.37
CA ASP A 383 -5.71 21.08 -28.17
C ASP A 383 -7.15 21.26 -27.66
N ILE A 384 -7.33 21.32 -26.34
CA ILE A 384 -8.62 21.54 -25.69
C ILE A 384 -8.70 23.03 -25.38
N ASP A 385 -9.61 23.74 -26.04
CA ASP A 385 -9.90 25.14 -25.72
C ASP A 385 -10.62 25.21 -24.37
N TRP A 386 -9.90 25.72 -23.36
CA TRP A 386 -10.29 25.70 -21.95
C TRP A 386 -11.17 26.92 -21.62
N ASN A 387 -12.33 27.03 -22.25
CA ASN A 387 -13.16 28.24 -22.15
C ASN A 387 -13.91 28.36 -20.79
N ILE A 388 -13.14 28.57 -19.73
CA ILE A 388 -13.58 28.70 -18.34
C ILE A 388 -14.48 29.94 -18.18
N ILE A 389 -14.19 31.00 -18.94
CA ILE A 389 -14.95 32.26 -18.94
C ILE A 389 -16.42 32.01 -19.33
N GLU A 390 -16.66 31.15 -20.33
CA GLU A 390 -18.02 30.80 -20.78
C GLU A 390 -18.82 30.08 -19.68
N LEU A 391 -18.17 29.19 -18.92
CA LEU A 391 -18.81 28.48 -17.80
C LEU A 391 -19.17 29.44 -16.67
N GLU A 392 -18.30 30.39 -16.34
CA GLU A 392 -18.57 31.38 -15.31
C GLU A 392 -19.71 32.32 -15.69
N SER A 393 -19.72 32.82 -16.92
CA SER A 393 -20.84 33.62 -17.43
C SER A 393 -22.15 32.84 -17.38
N TYR A 394 -22.15 31.56 -17.81
CA TYR A 394 -23.34 30.72 -17.78
C TYR A 394 -23.89 30.53 -16.34
N PHE A 395 -23.05 30.15 -15.37
CA PHE A 395 -23.51 29.90 -14.01
C PHE A 395 -23.86 31.18 -13.24
N SER A 396 -23.26 32.32 -13.58
CA SER A 396 -23.62 33.62 -12.99
C SER A 396 -25.00 34.13 -13.44
N GLY A 397 -25.45 33.72 -14.63
CA GLY A 397 -26.75 34.11 -15.19
C GLY A 397 -27.94 33.21 -14.77
N ILE A 398 -27.72 32.24 -13.89
CA ILE A 398 -28.71 31.22 -13.50
C ILE A 398 -29.10 31.40 -12.03
N GLN A 399 -30.40 31.47 -11.75
CA GLN A 399 -30.87 31.27 -10.37
C GLN A 399 -30.72 29.80 -9.99
N LEU A 400 -29.76 29.53 -9.12
CA LEU A 400 -29.44 28.19 -8.62
C LEU A 400 -30.43 27.81 -7.51
N THR A 401 -31.18 26.73 -7.70
CA THR A 401 -32.01 26.16 -6.63
C THR A 401 -31.14 25.30 -5.71
N ASN A 402 -31.42 25.29 -4.41
CA ASN A 402 -30.72 24.43 -3.43
C ASN A 402 -31.17 22.96 -3.49
N GLN A 403 -31.72 22.52 -4.63
CA GLN A 403 -32.18 21.16 -4.83
C GLN A 403 -31.05 20.29 -5.37
N SER A 404 -31.11 18.99 -5.06
CA SER A 404 -30.10 18.04 -5.50
C SER A 404 -30.22 17.75 -6.99
N VAL A 405 -29.13 17.82 -7.75
CA VAL A 405 -29.09 17.58 -9.20
C VAL A 405 -28.36 16.27 -9.50
N LYS A 406 -29.01 15.36 -10.23
CA LYS A 406 -28.39 14.08 -10.65
C LYS A 406 -27.55 14.31 -11.90
N LEU A 407 -26.24 14.07 -11.79
CA LEU A 407 -25.25 14.27 -12.86
C LEU A 407 -25.16 13.05 -13.79
N ASN A 408 -25.30 11.85 -13.22
CA ASN A 408 -25.34 10.57 -13.94
C ASN A 408 -25.99 9.50 -13.04
N GLN A 409 -26.06 8.25 -13.49
CA GLN A 409 -26.69 7.16 -12.74
C GLN A 409 -26.10 6.94 -11.33
N ALA A 410 -24.85 7.35 -11.08
CA ALA A 410 -24.11 7.12 -9.84
C ALA A 410 -23.75 8.40 -9.05
N THR A 411 -24.06 9.61 -9.56
CA THR A 411 -23.60 10.88 -8.97
C THR A 411 -24.76 11.86 -8.81
N THR A 412 -25.00 12.29 -7.57
CA THR A 412 -25.98 13.34 -7.25
C THR A 412 -25.27 14.47 -6.52
N ILE A 413 -25.39 15.68 -7.05
CA ILE A 413 -24.92 16.89 -6.39
C ILE A 413 -25.99 17.31 -5.39
N VAL A 414 -25.68 17.23 -4.10
CA VAL A 414 -26.62 17.58 -3.02
C VAL A 414 -26.72 19.10 -2.83
N ASN A 415 -25.62 19.84 -3.03
CA ASN A 415 -25.58 21.30 -2.93
C ASN A 415 -24.86 21.88 -4.15
N VAL A 416 -25.64 22.45 -5.07
CA VAL A 416 -25.14 22.98 -6.35
C VAL A 416 -24.26 24.23 -6.15
N SER A 417 -24.57 25.10 -5.18
CA SER A 417 -23.80 26.32 -4.90
C SER A 417 -22.39 26.01 -4.34
N LEU A 418 -22.31 25.10 -3.36
CA LEU A 418 -21.03 24.64 -2.80
C LEU A 418 -20.21 23.88 -3.85
N PHE A 419 -20.89 23.08 -4.68
CA PHE A 419 -20.26 22.37 -5.78
C PHE A 419 -19.63 23.33 -6.79
N LEU A 420 -20.37 24.34 -7.26
CA LEU A 420 -19.88 25.32 -8.25
C LEU A 420 -18.72 26.15 -7.70
N SER A 421 -18.84 26.69 -6.49
CA SER A 421 -17.77 27.50 -5.88
C SER A 421 -16.47 26.71 -5.70
N GLY A 422 -16.54 25.47 -5.22
CA GLY A 422 -15.37 24.61 -5.05
C GLY A 422 -14.73 24.18 -6.37
N HIS A 423 -15.56 23.80 -7.36
CA HIS A 423 -15.05 23.32 -8.65
C HIS A 423 -14.49 24.47 -9.49
N LEU A 424 -15.14 25.64 -9.54
CA LEU A 424 -14.60 26.82 -10.23
C LEU A 424 -13.31 27.33 -9.58
N ALA A 425 -13.23 27.36 -8.24
CA ALA A 425 -11.99 27.73 -7.54
C ALA A 425 -10.84 26.76 -7.88
N THR A 426 -11.13 25.46 -7.95
CA THR A 426 -10.13 24.43 -8.29
C THR A 426 -9.66 24.54 -9.74
N VAL A 427 -10.59 24.82 -10.66
CA VAL A 427 -10.31 25.03 -12.09
C VAL A 427 -9.46 26.29 -12.29
N LYS A 428 -9.82 27.41 -11.65
CA LYS A 428 -9.03 28.66 -11.70
C LYS A 428 -7.63 28.50 -11.10
N ALA A 429 -7.51 27.83 -9.96
CA ALA A 429 -6.22 27.68 -9.27
C ALA A 429 -5.22 26.77 -10.02
N ASN A 430 -5.68 25.99 -10.98
CA ASN A 430 -4.89 24.97 -11.65
C ASN A 430 -4.94 25.06 -13.19
N GLU A 431 -5.38 26.19 -13.74
CA GLU A 431 -5.50 26.45 -15.18
C GLU A 431 -4.21 26.04 -15.93
N GLY A 432 -4.38 25.26 -17.02
CA GLY A 432 -3.27 24.70 -17.81
C GLY A 432 -2.64 23.39 -17.27
N LYS A 433 -3.03 22.85 -16.11
CA LYS A 433 -2.49 21.58 -15.56
C LYS A 433 -3.46 20.40 -15.75
N ARG A 434 -2.96 19.19 -16.02
CA ARG A 434 -3.83 17.98 -16.13
C ARG A 434 -4.71 17.70 -14.91
N ALA A 435 -4.32 18.19 -13.73
CA ALA A 435 -5.04 17.95 -12.48
C ALA A 435 -6.43 18.62 -12.39
N PHE A 436 -6.76 19.64 -13.21
CA PHE A 436 -8.07 20.29 -13.16
C PHE A 436 -9.11 19.73 -14.15
N LEU A 437 -8.69 18.88 -15.11
CA LEU A 437 -9.56 18.29 -16.13
C LEU A 437 -10.79 17.56 -15.55
N PRO A 438 -10.68 16.77 -14.46
CA PRO A 438 -11.85 16.15 -13.85
C PRO A 438 -12.86 17.16 -13.30
N TYR A 439 -12.39 18.29 -12.78
CA TYR A 439 -13.25 19.33 -12.22
C TYR A 439 -13.97 20.10 -13.33
N LEU A 440 -13.28 20.36 -14.44
CA LEU A 440 -13.89 20.98 -15.62
C LEU A 440 -14.95 20.09 -16.27
N ASN A 441 -14.64 18.81 -16.49
CA ASN A 441 -15.57 17.86 -17.09
C ASN A 441 -16.86 17.77 -16.27
N ARG A 442 -16.75 17.85 -14.94
CA ARG A 442 -17.90 17.86 -14.02
C ARG A 442 -18.73 19.14 -14.11
N LEU A 443 -18.09 20.31 -14.28
CA LEU A 443 -18.79 21.58 -14.52
C LEU A 443 -19.51 21.59 -15.87
N GLN A 444 -18.89 21.07 -16.93
CA GLN A 444 -19.50 20.95 -18.25
C GLN A 444 -20.69 19.98 -18.23
N SER A 445 -20.55 18.83 -17.56
CA SER A 445 -21.65 17.87 -17.38
C SER A 445 -22.82 18.49 -16.62
N LEU A 446 -22.55 19.32 -15.59
CA LEU A 446 -23.59 20.04 -14.87
C LEU A 446 -24.29 21.07 -15.76
N LYS A 447 -23.55 21.82 -16.58
CA LYS A 447 -24.11 22.76 -17.58
C LYS A 447 -25.03 22.05 -18.57
N GLN A 448 -24.63 20.88 -19.07
CA GLN A 448 -25.47 20.09 -19.99
C GLN A 448 -26.78 19.69 -19.33
N VAL A 449 -26.74 19.10 -18.13
CA VAL A 449 -27.94 18.69 -17.39
C VAL A 449 -28.86 19.88 -17.09
N LEU A 450 -28.31 21.03 -16.70
CA LEU A 450 -29.12 22.22 -16.42
C LEU A 450 -29.70 22.89 -17.67
N THR A 451 -29.04 22.74 -18.83
CA THR A 451 -29.54 23.24 -20.11
C THR A 451 -30.65 22.34 -20.64
N SER A 452 -30.47 21.02 -20.60
CA SER A 452 -31.49 20.04 -21.03
C SER A 452 -32.74 20.00 -20.16
N ASN A 453 -32.68 20.49 -18.92
CA ASN A 453 -33.87 20.64 -18.05
C ASN A 453 -34.62 21.97 -18.25
N ARG A 454 -34.14 22.85 -19.14
CA ARG A 454 -34.72 24.17 -19.44
C ARG A 454 -35.33 24.29 -20.84
N GLU A 455 -35.01 23.38 -21.74
CA GLU A 455 -35.76 23.12 -22.98
C GLU A 455 -36.96 22.23 -22.69
#